data_AF-A0A959NJT5-F1
#
_entry.id   AF-A0A959NJT5-F1
#
_cell.length_a   1.000
_cell.length_b   1.000
_cell.length_c   1.000
_cell.angle_alpha   90.00
_cell.angle_beta   90.00
_cell.angle_gamma   90.00
#
_symmetry.space_group_name_H-M   'P 1'
#
loop_
_entity.id
_entity.type
_entity.pdbx_description
1 polymer ?
#
loop_
_entity_poly.entity_id
_entity_poly.type
_entity_poly.pdbx_seq_one_letter_code
_entity_poly.pdbx_strand_id
1 'polypeptide(L)'
;LEYMETKGIPVVTVGQKELPGFYSRNSGYISPLQLNTPEEIAVLLATKWSMGLNGSVLIANPIAVENEMPAEVMEKYILQAQEAADAQGIRGKDITPFLLQYIATHTDGESLATNISLIKNNAKLGAEIAVAYKGL
;
A
#
# COMPACT_ATOMS: atom_id res chain seq x y z
N LEU A 1 -6.43 -9.12 3.35
CA LEU A 1 -5.32 -9.93 3.87
C LEU A 1 -5.58 -11.42 3.66
N GLU A 2 -6.72 -11.93 4.10
CA GLU A 2 -7.20 -13.32 3.87
C GLU A 2 -6.94 -13.90 2.46
N TYR A 3 -7.24 -13.12 1.41
CA TYR A 3 -7.02 -13.59 0.03
C TYR A 3 -5.53 -13.77 -0.31
N MET A 4 -4.66 -12.91 0.22
CA MET A 4 -3.21 -13.02 0.00
C MET A 4 -2.66 -14.25 0.72
N GLU A 5 -3.12 -14.50 1.94
CA GLU A 5 -2.78 -15.70 2.71
C GLU A 5 -3.23 -16.97 1.97
N THR A 6 -4.47 -17.01 1.49
CA THR A 6 -5.02 -18.13 0.70
C THR A 6 -4.18 -18.40 -0.55
N LYS A 7 -3.61 -17.36 -1.17
CA LYS A 7 -2.75 -17.47 -2.36
C LYS A 7 -1.28 -17.73 -2.02
N GLY A 8 -0.92 -17.82 -0.74
CA GLY A 8 0.46 -17.98 -0.29
C GLY A 8 1.35 -16.79 -0.64
N ILE A 9 0.78 -15.59 -0.74
CA ILE A 9 1.51 -14.33 -0.97
C ILE A 9 1.82 -13.70 0.39
N PRO A 10 3.08 -13.69 0.85
CA PRO A 10 3.43 -13.05 2.10
C PRO A 10 3.17 -11.55 2.02
N VAL A 11 2.59 -10.99 3.07
CA VAL A 11 2.37 -9.56 3.23
C VAL A 11 3.27 -9.06 4.35
N VAL A 12 4.14 -8.13 4.03
CA VAL A 12 5.12 -7.54 4.94
C VAL A 12 4.82 -6.05 5.06
N THR A 13 4.64 -5.54 6.27
CA THR A 13 4.68 -4.10 6.50
C THR A 13 6.06 -3.65 6.95
N VAL A 14 6.52 -2.51 6.41
CA VAL A 14 7.81 -1.93 6.76
C VAL A 14 7.71 -1.05 7.99
N GLY A 15 8.50 -1.38 9.02
CA GLY A 15 8.72 -0.53 10.20
C GLY A 15 7.54 -0.40 11.17
N GLN A 16 6.41 -1.08 10.93
CA GLN A 16 5.28 -1.11 11.85
C GLN A 16 4.44 -2.39 11.67
N LYS A 17 3.61 -2.70 12.68
CA LYS A 17 2.74 -3.88 12.68
C LYS A 17 1.50 -3.73 11.80
N GLU A 18 0.97 -2.51 11.72
CA GLU A 18 -0.31 -2.27 11.07
C GLU A 18 -0.14 -2.05 9.57
N LEU A 19 -0.99 -2.69 8.77
CA LEU A 19 -1.02 -2.49 7.32
C LEU A 19 -1.38 -1.01 7.00
N PRO A 20 -0.64 -0.33 6.12
CA PRO A 20 -0.97 1.04 5.74
C PRO A 20 -2.23 1.11 4.88
N GLY A 21 -3.04 2.14 5.12
CA GLY A 21 -4.30 2.43 4.41
C GLY A 21 -4.12 3.27 3.15
N PHE A 22 -2.97 3.16 2.47
CA PHE A 22 -2.56 3.97 1.32
C PHE A 22 -2.33 5.45 1.65
N TYR A 23 -3.39 6.22 1.91
CA TYR A 23 -3.30 7.65 2.28
C TYR A 23 -2.93 7.86 3.75
N SER A 24 -3.21 6.86 4.58
CA SER A 24 -2.97 6.87 6.02
C SER A 24 -1.94 5.82 6.39
N ARG A 25 -1.15 6.07 7.43
CA ARG A 25 -0.23 5.06 7.96
C ARG A 25 -0.93 3.85 8.55
N ASN A 26 -2.19 3.99 8.95
CA ASN A 26 -2.97 3.01 9.69
C ASN A 26 -4.25 2.69 8.89
N SER A 27 -4.64 1.40 8.86
CA SER A 27 -5.85 0.90 8.19
C SER A 27 -6.82 0.18 9.13
N GLY A 28 -6.44 -0.03 10.39
CA GLY A 28 -7.14 -0.87 11.36
C GLY A 28 -6.80 -2.36 11.26
N TYR A 29 -5.98 -2.78 10.28
CA TYR A 29 -5.64 -4.19 10.07
C TYR A 29 -4.18 -4.50 10.42
N ILE A 30 -3.95 -5.58 11.16
CA ILE A 30 -2.60 -6.05 11.49
C ILE A 30 -2.02 -6.83 10.32
N SER A 31 -0.79 -6.48 9.94
CA SER A 31 -0.04 -7.18 8.89
C SER A 31 0.47 -8.53 9.41
N PRO A 32 0.46 -9.60 8.60
CA PRO A 32 0.97 -10.91 9.01
C PRO A 32 2.46 -10.89 9.37
N LEU A 33 3.26 -10.08 8.67
CA LEU A 33 4.69 -9.95 8.88
C LEU A 33 5.08 -8.47 8.99
N GLN A 34 6.07 -8.19 9.83
CA GLN A 34 6.75 -6.91 9.90
C GLN A 34 8.24 -7.14 9.72
N LEU A 35 8.85 -6.38 8.82
CA LEU A 35 10.31 -6.23 8.69
C LEU A 35 10.64 -4.74 8.74
N ASN A 36 11.87 -4.40 9.12
CA ASN A 36 12.24 -3.02 9.42
C ASN A 36 13.26 -2.45 8.44
N THR A 37 14.03 -3.31 7.75
CA THR A 37 15.09 -2.83 6.84
C THR A 37 15.01 -3.45 5.44
N PRO A 38 15.56 -2.77 4.42
CA PRO A 38 15.68 -3.32 3.07
C PRO A 38 16.44 -4.66 3.02
N GLU A 39 17.45 -4.83 3.86
CA GLU A 39 18.26 -6.05 3.94
C GLU A 39 17.46 -7.24 4.47
N GLU A 40 16.66 -7.03 5.52
CA GLU A 40 15.76 -8.06 6.04
C GLU A 40 14.77 -8.53 4.95
N ILE A 41 14.22 -7.58 4.19
CA ILE A 41 13.29 -7.88 3.10
C ILE A 41 14.03 -8.61 1.95
N ALA A 42 15.24 -8.20 1.60
CA ALA A 42 16.06 -8.88 0.61
C ALA A 42 16.35 -10.34 1.00
N VAL A 43 16.70 -10.60 2.26
CA VAL A 43 16.93 -11.95 2.79
C VAL A 43 15.64 -12.79 2.73
N LEU A 44 14.48 -12.20 3.07
CA LEU A 44 13.18 -12.87 2.93
C LEU A 44 12.93 -13.30 1.48
N LEU A 45 13.14 -12.39 0.52
CA LEU A 45 12.96 -12.68 -0.90
C LEU A 45 13.90 -13.80 -1.38
N ALA A 46 15.18 -13.72 -1.02
CA ALA A 46 16.18 -14.71 -1.40
C ALA A 46 15.86 -16.09 -0.82
N THR A 47 15.46 -16.14 0.45
CA THR A 47 15.07 -17.37 1.14
C THR A 47 13.82 -17.99 0.53
N LYS A 48 12.78 -17.19 0.27
CA LYS A 48 11.54 -17.66 -0.36
C LYS A 48 11.83 -18.35 -1.69
N TRP A 49 12.61 -17.70 -2.55
CA TRP A 49 12.87 -18.22 -3.90
C TRP A 49 13.90 -19.36 -3.90
N SER A 50 14.88 -19.39 -3.00
CA SER A 50 15.83 -20.51 -2.88
C SER A 50 15.17 -21.81 -2.42
N MET A 51 14.06 -21.72 -1.68
CA MET A 51 13.22 -22.86 -1.31
C MET A 51 12.29 -23.34 -2.44
N GLY A 52 12.34 -22.73 -3.62
CA GLY A 52 11.45 -23.06 -4.75
C GLY A 52 10.01 -22.56 -4.57
N LEU A 53 9.75 -21.69 -3.59
CA LEU A 53 8.43 -21.10 -3.38
C LEU A 53 8.23 -19.95 -4.38
N ASN A 54 7.65 -20.26 -5.53
CA ASN A 54 7.36 -19.28 -6.58
C ASN A 54 6.37 -18.19 -6.13
N GLY A 55 6.28 -17.10 -6.89
CA GLY A 55 5.34 -15.99 -6.66
C GLY A 55 5.93 -14.79 -5.93
N SER A 56 5.07 -13.80 -5.68
CA SER A 56 5.43 -12.48 -5.15
C SER A 56 5.40 -12.41 -3.62
N VAL A 57 5.95 -11.31 -3.10
CA VAL A 57 5.76 -10.82 -1.73
C VAL A 57 5.18 -9.42 -1.84
N LEU A 58 4.14 -9.11 -1.09
CA LEU A 58 3.57 -7.76 -0.99
C LEU A 58 4.31 -7.00 0.11
N ILE A 59 5.06 -5.97 -0.27
CA ILE A 59 5.77 -5.09 0.67
C ILE A 59 4.95 -3.81 0.81
N ALA A 60 4.30 -3.65 1.95
CA ALA A 60 3.49 -2.50 2.28
C ALA A 60 4.35 -1.47 3.04
N ASN A 61 4.62 -0.35 2.39
CA ASN A 61 5.44 0.74 2.92
C ASN A 61 4.54 1.90 3.38
N PRO A 62 4.47 2.18 4.69
CA PRO A 62 3.66 3.28 5.19
C PRO A 62 4.13 4.63 4.63
N ILE A 63 3.19 5.50 4.32
CA ILE A 63 3.51 6.88 3.96
C ILE A 63 4.22 7.60 5.12
N ALA A 64 5.07 8.58 4.82
CA ALA A 64 5.69 9.41 5.86
C ALA A 64 4.60 10.18 6.66
N VAL A 65 4.82 10.36 7.95
CA VAL A 65 3.84 10.94 8.89
C VAL A 65 3.40 12.33 8.44
N GLU A 66 4.34 13.15 7.97
CA GLU A 66 4.10 14.50 7.50
C GLU A 66 3.29 14.60 6.19
N ASN A 67 3.13 13.48 5.47
CA ASN A 67 2.39 13.42 4.21
C ASN A 67 1.08 12.65 4.34
N GLU A 68 0.77 12.10 5.51
CA GLU A 68 -0.41 11.26 5.71
C GLU A 68 -1.68 12.09 5.81
N MET A 69 -2.78 11.52 5.31
CA MET A 69 -4.12 12.00 5.62
C MET A 69 -4.71 11.09 6.70
N PRO A 70 -5.29 11.63 7.79
CA PRO A 70 -5.86 10.80 8.85
C PRO A 70 -6.92 9.81 8.33
N ALA A 71 -6.90 8.58 8.81
CA ALA A 71 -7.80 7.51 8.33
C ALA A 71 -9.28 7.90 8.44
N GLU A 72 -9.67 8.52 9.56
CA GLU A 72 -11.05 8.98 9.79
C GLU A 72 -11.50 10.09 8.82
N VAL A 73 -10.56 10.89 8.32
CA VAL A 73 -10.82 11.92 7.31
C VAL A 73 -10.98 11.26 5.95
N MET A 74 -10.05 10.36 5.60
CA MET A 74 -10.08 9.64 4.32
C MET A 74 -11.30 8.75 4.15
N GLU A 75 -11.75 8.09 5.22
CA GLU A 75 -12.94 7.23 5.21
C GLU A 75 -14.17 8.00 4.71
N LYS A 76 -14.33 9.27 5.12
CA LYS A 76 -15.45 10.12 4.68
C LYS A 76 -15.43 10.33 3.16
N TYR A 77 -14.27 10.65 2.60
CA TYR A 77 -14.12 10.86 1.16
C TYR A 77 -14.29 9.56 0.36
N ILE A 78 -13.80 8.44 0.90
CA ILE A 78 -13.94 7.12 0.29
C ILE A 78 -15.43 6.72 0.22
N LEU A 79 -16.18 6.89 1.32
CA LEU A 79 -17.61 6.60 1.36
C LEU A 79 -18.39 7.49 0.38
N GLN A 80 -18.13 8.79 0.36
CA GLN A 80 -18.76 9.71 -0.60
C GLN A 80 -18.44 9.34 -2.04
N ALA A 81 -17.20 8.95 -2.34
CA ALA A 81 -16.81 8.51 -3.68
C ALA A 81 -17.54 7.22 -4.09
N GLN A 82 -17.71 6.27 -3.17
CA GLN A 82 -18.44 5.03 -3.40
C GLN A 82 -19.93 5.31 -3.67
N GLU A 83 -20.58 6.13 -2.84
CA GLU A 83 -21.98 6.53 -3.04
C GLU A 83 -22.18 7.24 -4.39
N ALA A 84 -21.26 8.14 -4.76
CA ALA A 84 -21.30 8.84 -6.05
C ALA A 84 -21.11 7.88 -7.23
N ALA A 85 -20.23 6.88 -7.10
CA ALA A 85 -20.01 5.85 -8.12
C ALA A 85 -21.27 4.99 -8.31
N ASP A 86 -21.90 4.57 -7.20
CA ASP A 86 -23.11 3.76 -7.22
C ASP A 86 -24.29 4.53 -7.83
N ALA A 87 -24.47 5.81 -7.47
CA ALA A 87 -25.51 6.66 -8.02
C ALA A 87 -25.36 6.86 -9.55
N GLN A 88 -24.13 6.85 -10.05
CA GLN A 88 -23.81 7.00 -11.48
C GLN A 88 -23.67 5.65 -12.20
N GLY A 89 -23.82 4.52 -11.50
CA GLY A 89 -23.67 3.19 -12.07
C GLY A 89 -22.26 2.87 -12.59
N ILE A 90 -21.22 3.52 -12.06
CA ILE A 90 -19.83 3.28 -12.45
C ILE A 90 -19.40 1.90 -11.93
N ARG A 91 -18.88 1.04 -12.82
CA ARG A 91 -18.56 -0.36 -12.50
C ARG A 91 -17.33 -0.85 -13.26
N GLY A 92 -16.87 -2.05 -12.87
CA GLY A 92 -15.79 -2.74 -13.56
C GLY A 92 -14.48 -1.95 -13.53
N LYS A 93 -13.79 -1.87 -14.66
CA LYS A 93 -12.49 -1.19 -14.76
C LYS A 93 -12.55 0.32 -14.50
N ASP A 94 -13.74 0.92 -14.60
CA ASP A 94 -13.94 2.37 -14.50
C ASP A 94 -14.11 2.84 -13.05
N ILE A 95 -14.30 1.91 -12.10
CA ILE A 95 -14.51 2.24 -10.68
C ILE A 95 -13.29 2.93 -10.06
N THR A 96 -12.09 2.36 -10.22
CA THR A 96 -10.88 2.89 -9.56
C THR A 96 -10.50 4.28 -10.07
N PRO A 97 -10.45 4.56 -11.39
CA PRO A 97 -10.19 5.90 -11.88
C PRO A 97 -11.22 6.92 -11.36
N PHE A 98 -12.50 6.55 -11.31
CA PHE A 98 -13.55 7.42 -10.80
C PHE A 98 -13.35 7.75 -9.31
N LEU A 99 -13.12 6.73 -8.47
CA LEU A 99 -12.93 6.95 -7.02
C LEU A 99 -11.72 7.84 -6.74
N LEU A 100 -10.58 7.59 -7.40
CA LEU A 100 -9.38 8.39 -7.22
C LEU A 100 -9.58 9.84 -7.68
N GLN A 101 -10.27 10.06 -8.81
CA GLN A 101 -10.58 11.40 -9.29
C GLN A 101 -11.53 12.13 -8.35
N TYR A 102 -12.58 11.45 -7.87
CA TYR A 102 -13.53 12.01 -6.93
C TYR A 102 -12.82 12.46 -5.65
N ILE A 103 -12.01 11.57 -5.05
CA ILE A 103 -11.25 11.87 -3.83
C ILE A 103 -10.31 13.06 -4.08
N ALA A 104 -9.55 13.05 -5.17
CA ALA A 104 -8.65 14.17 -5.51
C ALA A 104 -9.38 15.52 -5.62
N THR A 105 -10.56 15.54 -6.26
CA THR A 105 -11.37 16.75 -6.38
C THR A 105 -11.93 17.22 -5.04
N HIS A 106 -12.39 16.31 -4.18
CA HIS A 106 -13.06 16.67 -2.93
C HIS A 106 -12.10 16.89 -1.75
N THR A 107 -10.82 16.55 -1.92
CA THR A 107 -9.74 16.91 -0.99
C THR A 107 -8.93 18.11 -1.49
N ASP A 108 -9.43 18.90 -2.44
CA ASP A 108 -8.72 20.04 -3.05
C ASP A 108 -7.29 19.70 -3.53
N GLY A 109 -7.09 18.48 -4.03
CA GLY A 109 -5.79 17.98 -4.49
C GLY A 109 -4.85 17.43 -3.41
N GLU A 110 -5.18 17.51 -2.12
CA GLU A 110 -4.34 17.00 -1.03
C GLU A 110 -4.05 15.49 -1.17
N SER A 111 -5.08 14.68 -1.44
CA SER A 111 -4.91 13.25 -1.67
C SER A 111 -4.02 12.92 -2.88
N LEU A 112 -4.00 13.78 -3.90
CA LEU A 112 -3.10 13.63 -5.03
C LEU A 112 -1.65 13.92 -4.61
N ALA A 113 -1.42 14.94 -3.79
CA ALA A 113 -0.10 15.24 -3.23
C ALA A 113 0.41 14.08 -2.35
N THR A 114 -0.44 13.56 -1.46
CA THR A 114 -0.17 12.36 -0.65
C THR A 114 0.20 11.15 -1.52
N ASN A 115 -0.55 10.89 -2.60
CA ASN A 115 -0.25 9.79 -3.53
C ASN A 115 1.11 9.96 -4.24
N ILE A 116 1.45 11.19 -4.67
CA ILE A 116 2.76 11.48 -5.26
C ILE A 116 3.89 11.23 -4.26
N SER A 117 3.74 11.66 -3.00
CA SER A 117 4.70 11.40 -1.93
C SER A 117 4.85 9.90 -1.66
N LEU A 118 3.75 9.15 -1.63
CA LEU A 118 3.76 7.70 -1.48
C LEU A 118 4.50 6.99 -2.61
N ILE A 119 4.25 7.37 -3.87
CA ILE A 119 4.94 6.78 -5.04
C ILE A 119 6.45 6.99 -4.95
N LYS A 120 6.89 8.20 -4.59
CA LYS A 120 8.32 8.50 -4.40
C LYS A 120 8.92 7.67 -3.27
N ASN A 121 8.22 7.55 -2.14
CA ASN A 121 8.66 6.76 -1.00
C ASN A 121 8.79 5.26 -1.37
N ASN A 122 7.82 4.72 -2.10
CA ASN A 122 7.84 3.33 -2.57
C ASN A 122 8.96 3.08 -3.58
N ALA A 123 9.20 4.01 -4.50
CA ALA A 123 10.29 3.90 -5.47
C ALA A 123 11.66 3.89 -4.78
N LYS A 124 11.85 4.74 -3.76
CA LYS A 124 13.07 4.76 -2.95
C LYS A 124 13.30 3.43 -2.23
N LEU A 125 12.32 2.97 -1.46
CA LEU A 125 12.43 1.69 -0.74
C LEU A 125 12.66 0.51 -1.70
N GLY A 126 11.93 0.48 -2.83
CA GLY A 126 12.09 -0.57 -3.83
C GLY A 126 13.52 -0.61 -4.41
N ALA A 127 14.12 0.55 -4.64
CA ALA A 127 15.52 0.64 -5.08
C ALA A 127 16.51 0.18 -4.00
N GLU A 128 16.29 0.55 -2.73
CA GLU A 128 17.11 0.10 -1.60
C GLU A 128 17.06 -1.43 -1.44
N ILE A 129 15.88 -2.04 -1.54
CA ILE A 129 15.71 -3.50 -1.50
C ILE A 129 16.41 -4.16 -2.68
N ALA A 130 16.31 -3.59 -3.90
CA ALA A 130 16.97 -4.14 -5.07
C ALA A 130 18.51 -4.12 -4.94
N VAL A 131 19.08 -3.06 -4.38
CA VAL A 131 20.52 -2.97 -4.08
C VAL A 131 20.93 -4.00 -3.03
N ALA A 132 20.18 -4.10 -1.93
CA ALA A 132 20.44 -5.07 -0.87
C ALA A 132 20.37 -6.51 -1.40
N TYR A 133 19.35 -6.83 -2.21
CA TYR A 133 19.18 -8.15 -2.82
C TYR A 133 20.31 -8.54 -3.77
N LYS A 134 20.79 -7.59 -4.59
CA LYS A 134 21.96 -7.82 -5.47
C LYS A 134 23.25 -8.10 -4.67
N GLY A 135 23.33 -7.60 -3.44
CA GLY A 135 24.49 -7.78 -2.56
C GLY A 135 24.52 -9.10 -1.79
N LEU A 136 23.46 -9.91 -1.87
CA LEU A 136 23.40 -11.26 -1.29
C LEU A 136 24.13 -12.27 -2.17
#